data_AF-A0A0F7ZHN3-F1
#
_entry.id   AF-A0A0F7ZHN3-F1
#
_cell.length_a   1.000
_cell.length_b   1.000
_cell.length_c   1.000
_cell.angle_alpha   90.00
_cell.angle_beta   90.00
_cell.angle_gamma   90.00
#
_symmetry.space_group_name_H-M   'P 1'
#
loop_
_entity.id
_entity.type
_entity.pdbx_description
1 polymer ?
#
loop_
_entity_poly.entity_id
_entity_poly.type
_entity_poly.pdbx_seq_one_letter_code
_entity_poly.pdbx_strand_id
1 'polypeptide(L)'
;MAPPEAALDFVDFVNASPTLGDCAARKGGLRAHPGARLVGVDGQARRPVLVAGRVLVRDGGDEVVQRLVKIDRPLLRIPTLAIHLHRQSSFDPNKETELFPIAGLVEAELNKDDGGDNTTTAGNKGDGNKDGDFEPLTKMTDRHHPALLDVVAGELGVAVDAIADFELVLYDTQRAVVGGLADELIFAPRLDNLGMTYCAIEGLASSAGQGLDDDDAIRMAACFDHEEIGSESAQGAHSNLLPAVLRRLCALPIGNKGGNDESVAATAHEQTLARSFLISADMAHAVHPNYAAKYESSHQPALNRGTVIKVNANQRYATNAPGVVLVRECARLAGVPLQLFVVRNDSPCGTARGSPPCSAIRETGGAADVAHGVGLFRHFFGNYGRLEPKILVD
;
A
#
# COMPACT_ATOMS: atom_id res chain seq x y z
N MET A 1 -49.00 7.90 -15.94
CA MET A 1 -47.99 6.88 -15.64
C MET A 1 -46.63 7.50 -15.89
N ALA A 2 -46.01 8.06 -14.84
CA ALA A 2 -44.58 8.39 -14.89
C ALA A 2 -43.79 7.08 -14.74
N PRO A 3 -42.65 6.92 -15.42
CA PRO A 3 -41.80 5.75 -15.21
C PRO A 3 -41.19 5.79 -13.79
N PRO A 4 -40.89 4.63 -13.17
CA PRO A 4 -40.19 4.61 -11.90
C PRO A 4 -38.75 5.09 -12.11
N GLU A 5 -38.35 6.16 -11.41
CA GLU A 5 -36.96 6.57 -11.31
C GLU A 5 -36.23 5.56 -10.42
N ALA A 6 -35.50 4.61 -11.03
CA ALA A 6 -34.50 3.84 -10.31
C ALA A 6 -33.26 4.73 -10.11
N ALA A 7 -33.20 5.44 -8.99
CA ALA A 7 -32.00 6.15 -8.57
C ALA A 7 -30.99 5.15 -7.97
N LEU A 8 -29.73 5.24 -8.39
CA LEU A 8 -28.60 4.48 -7.85
C LEU A 8 -27.88 5.36 -6.82
N ASP A 9 -27.55 4.81 -5.65
CA ASP A 9 -26.76 5.51 -4.64
C ASP A 9 -25.26 5.25 -4.83
N PHE A 10 -24.50 6.34 -4.90
CA PHE A 10 -23.05 6.36 -4.92
C PHE A 10 -22.53 6.66 -3.52
N VAL A 11 -21.55 5.90 -3.05
CA VAL A 11 -20.94 6.13 -1.72
C VAL A 11 -19.63 6.87 -1.90
N ASP A 12 -19.55 8.03 -1.23
CA ASP A 12 -18.36 8.88 -1.17
C ASP A 12 -17.30 8.29 -0.23
N PHE A 13 -16.06 8.17 -0.71
CA PHE A 13 -14.90 7.65 0.01
C PHE A 13 -13.79 8.70 0.13
N VAL A 14 -14.10 9.96 0.40
CA VAL A 14 -13.03 10.94 0.62
C VAL A 14 -12.43 10.79 2.03
N ASN A 15 -11.16 10.39 2.11
CA ASN A 15 -10.28 11.00 3.11
C ASN A 15 -8.84 11.18 2.62
N ALA A 16 -8.62 12.28 1.88
CA ALA A 16 -7.47 13.18 1.95
C ALA A 16 -7.57 14.21 0.82
N SER A 17 -7.83 15.47 1.18
CA SER A 17 -7.79 16.61 0.28
C SER A 17 -6.34 16.93 -0.13
N PRO A 18 -6.09 17.35 -1.38
CA PRO A 18 -5.35 18.59 -1.58
C PRO A 18 -6.29 19.61 -2.23
N THR A 19 -6.59 20.66 -1.47
CA THR A 19 -7.28 21.84 -1.98
C THR A 19 -6.54 22.42 -3.18
N LEU A 20 -7.28 22.76 -4.24
CA LEU A 20 -6.95 23.87 -5.12
C LEU A 20 -8.13 24.85 -5.09
N GLY A 21 -7.86 26.02 -4.50
CA GLY A 21 -8.81 27.12 -4.39
C GLY A 21 -9.06 27.83 -5.73
N ASP A 22 -10.21 28.50 -5.75
CA ASP A 22 -10.54 29.69 -6.52
C ASP A 22 -10.04 29.80 -7.96
N CYS A 23 -10.90 29.35 -8.88
CA CYS A 23 -11.03 29.98 -10.19
C CYS A 23 -12.46 29.79 -10.70
N ALA A 24 -13.37 30.70 -10.34
CA ALA A 24 -14.40 31.28 -11.25
C ALA A 24 -15.53 31.98 -10.48
N ALA A 25 -15.26 33.21 -10.02
CA ALA A 25 -16.33 34.19 -9.96
C ALA A 25 -16.68 34.62 -11.40
N ARG A 26 -17.98 34.49 -11.73
CA ARG A 26 -18.70 35.08 -12.88
C ARG A 26 -18.41 34.50 -14.28
N LYS A 27 -19.36 33.71 -14.79
CA LYS A 27 -20.38 34.16 -15.78
C LYS A 27 -21.25 33.00 -16.27
N GLY A 28 -22.56 33.10 -15.99
CA GLY A 28 -23.65 32.79 -16.91
C GLY A 28 -23.82 31.38 -17.48
N GLY A 29 -24.75 30.62 -16.89
CA GLY A 29 -25.78 29.92 -17.67
C GLY A 29 -25.50 28.49 -18.13
N LEU A 30 -25.44 27.53 -17.20
CA LEU A 30 -26.04 26.20 -17.35
C LEU A 30 -26.15 25.59 -15.95
N ARG A 31 -27.36 25.16 -15.54
CA ARG A 31 -27.60 24.58 -14.21
C ARG A 31 -26.98 23.18 -14.15
N ALA A 32 -25.81 23.07 -13.54
CA ALA A 32 -25.28 21.81 -13.01
C ALA A 32 -26.00 21.51 -11.68
N HIS A 33 -26.41 20.24 -11.48
CA HIS A 33 -26.91 19.75 -10.20
C HIS A 33 -25.77 19.69 -9.16
N PRO A 34 -26.02 19.99 -7.87
CA PRO A 34 -24.98 20.06 -6.86
C PRO A 34 -24.69 18.68 -6.24
N GLY A 35 -23.42 18.27 -6.19
CA GLY A 35 -22.96 17.14 -5.37
C GLY A 35 -22.15 16.10 -6.14
N ALA A 36 -20.89 16.41 -6.46
CA ALA A 36 -19.88 15.44 -6.91
C ALA A 36 -18.56 15.81 -6.24
N ARG A 37 -17.91 14.86 -5.54
CA ARG A 37 -16.49 14.92 -5.14
C ARG A 37 -15.87 13.52 -5.09
N LEU A 38 -14.56 13.51 -5.37
CA LEU A 38 -13.80 12.48 -6.11
C LEU A 38 -13.15 11.40 -5.24
N VAL A 39 -13.03 10.18 -5.80
CA VAL A 39 -11.88 9.27 -5.55
C VAL A 39 -11.52 8.53 -6.83
N GLY A 40 -10.28 8.71 -7.31
CA GLY A 40 -9.75 7.95 -8.44
C GLY A 40 -9.32 6.56 -8.01
N VAL A 41 -9.80 5.52 -8.71
CA VAL A 41 -9.37 4.14 -8.46
C VAL A 41 -8.93 3.45 -9.74
N ASP A 42 -7.63 3.40 -10.01
CA ASP A 42 -7.09 2.77 -11.21
C ASP A 42 -7.27 1.24 -11.18
N GLY A 43 -7.85 0.67 -12.24
CA GLY A 43 -7.83 -0.77 -12.52
C GLY A 43 -8.98 -1.65 -11.98
N GLN A 44 -10.03 -1.08 -11.37
CA GLN A 44 -11.01 -1.85 -10.57
C GLN A 44 -12.27 -2.34 -11.30
N ALA A 45 -12.30 -2.26 -12.62
CA ALA A 45 -13.45 -2.66 -13.41
C ALA A 45 -13.88 -4.12 -13.12
N ARG A 46 -15.07 -4.28 -12.51
CA ARG A 46 -15.89 -5.51 -12.38
C ARG A 46 -15.84 -6.29 -11.07
N ARG A 47 -15.01 -5.95 -10.09
CA ARG A 47 -14.89 -6.76 -8.85
C ARG A 47 -15.67 -6.18 -7.68
N PRO A 48 -16.19 -7.04 -6.78
CA PRO A 48 -16.68 -6.57 -5.49
C PRO A 48 -15.49 -6.10 -4.65
N VAL A 49 -15.60 -4.90 -4.08
CA VAL A 49 -14.58 -4.29 -3.23
C VAL A 49 -15.08 -4.12 -1.80
N LEU A 50 -14.14 -4.24 -0.88
CA LEU A 50 -14.30 -4.17 0.58
C LEU A 50 -13.64 -2.92 1.11
N VAL A 51 -13.87 -2.66 2.39
CA VAL A 51 -13.34 -1.53 3.12
C VAL A 51 -12.42 -2.04 4.24
N ALA A 52 -11.18 -1.60 4.25
CA ALA A 52 -10.25 -1.83 5.35
C ALA A 52 -9.41 -0.58 5.63
N GLY A 53 -8.91 -0.42 6.84
CA GLY A 53 -8.04 0.70 7.18
C GLY A 53 -8.06 1.02 8.65
N ARG A 54 -7.83 2.29 8.98
CA ARG A 54 -7.82 2.80 10.36
C ARG A 54 -8.97 3.76 10.61
N VAL A 55 -9.48 3.74 11.83
CA VAL A 55 -10.54 4.61 12.32
C VAL A 55 -10.09 5.21 13.64
N LEU A 56 -10.20 6.52 13.77
CA LEU A 56 -9.96 7.24 15.01
C LEU A 56 -11.29 7.36 15.76
N VAL A 57 -11.34 6.89 17.00
CA VAL A 57 -12.57 6.85 17.81
C VAL A 57 -12.39 7.47 19.18
N ARG A 58 -13.45 8.09 19.70
CA ARG A 58 -13.57 8.57 21.09
C ARG A 58 -14.48 7.63 21.88
N ASP A 59 -13.90 6.68 22.61
CA ASP A 59 -14.65 5.66 23.35
C ASP A 59 -14.85 6.08 24.82
N GLY A 60 -15.92 6.84 25.08
CA GLY A 60 -16.37 7.16 26.44
C GLY A 60 -15.54 8.19 27.23
N GLY A 61 -14.59 8.88 26.59
CA GLY A 61 -13.77 9.95 27.18
C GLY A 61 -13.17 10.91 26.15
N ASP A 62 -12.26 11.79 26.57
CA ASP A 62 -11.63 12.80 25.70
C ASP A 62 -10.53 12.24 24.79
N GLU A 63 -10.08 11.01 25.04
CA GLU A 63 -9.01 10.36 24.29
C GLU A 63 -9.49 9.91 22.90
N VAL A 64 -8.64 10.14 21.90
CA VAL A 64 -8.83 9.63 20.54
C VAL A 64 -7.89 8.45 20.34
N VAL A 65 -8.46 7.26 20.09
CA VAL A 65 -7.70 6.03 19.89
C VAL A 65 -7.85 5.52 18.46
N GLN A 66 -6.76 4.99 17.90
CA GLN A 66 -6.78 4.34 16.60
C GLN A 66 -7.24 2.89 16.73
N ARG A 67 -8.22 2.49 15.92
CA ARG A 67 -8.64 1.09 15.72
C ARG A 67 -8.48 0.70 14.26
N LEU A 68 -8.12 -0.54 13.99
CA LEU A 68 -8.10 -1.09 12.64
C LEU A 68 -9.44 -1.76 12.35
N VAL A 69 -9.97 -1.54 11.16
CA VAL A 69 -11.21 -2.15 10.68
C VAL A 69 -10.93 -2.91 9.39
N LYS A 70 -11.52 -4.10 9.26
CA LYS A 70 -11.50 -4.88 8.02
C LYS A 70 -12.85 -5.56 7.85
N ILE A 71 -13.66 -5.04 6.94
CA ILE A 71 -14.96 -5.64 6.63
C ILE A 71 -14.73 -6.77 5.61
N ASP A 72 -15.09 -8.01 5.95
CA ASP A 72 -14.83 -9.23 5.14
C ASP A 72 -16.08 -9.69 4.35
N ARG A 73 -16.96 -8.74 3.93
CA ARG A 73 -18.15 -9.01 3.10
C ARG A 73 -18.35 -7.96 2.00
N PRO A 74 -18.58 -8.36 0.72
CA PRO A 74 -18.59 -7.44 -0.42
C PRO A 74 -19.61 -6.31 -0.23
N LEU A 75 -19.13 -5.06 -0.09
CA LEU A 75 -19.99 -3.89 0.12
C LEU A 75 -20.22 -3.12 -1.16
N LEU A 76 -19.22 -3.08 -2.02
CA LEU A 76 -19.13 -2.11 -3.10
C LEU A 76 -18.81 -2.81 -4.41
N ARG A 77 -19.18 -2.19 -5.53
CA ARG A 77 -18.80 -2.66 -6.86
C ARG A 77 -18.59 -1.50 -7.79
N ILE A 78 -17.53 -1.53 -8.59
CA ILE A 78 -17.32 -0.60 -9.70
C ILE A 78 -17.79 -1.29 -11.00
N PRO A 79 -18.98 -0.96 -11.52
CA PRO A 79 -19.48 -1.55 -12.76
C PRO A 79 -18.79 -0.92 -13.98
N THR A 80 -18.51 -1.73 -14.99
CA THR A 80 -18.15 -1.21 -16.32
C THR A 80 -19.39 -1.00 -17.16
N LEU A 81 -19.42 0.07 -17.94
CA LEU A 81 -20.46 0.30 -18.95
C LEU A 81 -20.51 -0.87 -19.95
N ALA A 82 -21.71 -1.30 -20.32
CA ALA A 82 -21.89 -2.38 -21.28
C ALA A 82 -21.30 -1.99 -22.65
N ILE A 83 -20.55 -2.91 -23.28
CA ILE A 83 -19.88 -2.67 -24.56
C ILE A 83 -20.84 -2.24 -25.68
N HIS A 84 -22.11 -2.65 -25.60
CA HIS A 84 -23.16 -2.25 -26.54
C HIS A 84 -23.40 -0.73 -26.55
N LEU A 85 -23.19 -0.07 -25.41
CA LEU A 85 -23.41 1.37 -25.20
C LEU A 85 -22.13 2.19 -25.37
N HIS A 86 -20.96 1.55 -25.31
CA HIS A 86 -19.67 2.20 -25.50
C HIS A 86 -18.72 1.30 -26.29
N ARG A 87 -18.75 1.48 -27.62
CA ARG A 87 -17.98 0.68 -28.59
C ARG A 87 -16.58 1.27 -28.81
N GLN A 88 -15.78 1.33 -27.76
CA GLN A 88 -14.34 1.58 -27.88
C GLN A 88 -13.55 0.29 -27.66
N SER A 89 -12.41 0.16 -28.32
CA SER A 89 -11.53 -1.00 -28.20
C SER A 89 -10.67 -0.97 -26.95
N SER A 90 -10.42 0.21 -26.38
CA SER A 90 -9.66 0.42 -25.16
C SER A 90 -10.58 0.74 -23.98
N PHE A 91 -10.22 0.23 -22.80
CA PHE A 91 -10.83 0.64 -21.53
C PHE A 91 -9.98 1.76 -20.94
N ASP A 92 -10.48 2.98 -20.99
CA ASP A 92 -9.82 4.19 -20.47
C ASP A 92 -10.86 5.05 -19.72
N PRO A 93 -11.32 4.60 -18.54
CA PRO A 93 -12.39 5.28 -17.83
C PRO A 93 -11.91 6.61 -17.27
N ASN A 94 -12.80 7.61 -17.27
CA ASN A 94 -12.56 8.83 -16.52
C ASN A 94 -12.50 8.50 -15.02
N LYS A 95 -11.34 8.75 -14.40
CA LYS A 95 -11.10 8.40 -12.99
C LYS A 95 -12.01 9.10 -12.01
N GLU A 96 -12.49 10.28 -12.38
CA GLU A 96 -13.48 10.99 -11.58
C GLU A 96 -14.87 10.40 -11.84
N THR A 97 -15.40 10.53 -13.05
CA THR A 97 -16.83 10.31 -13.29
C THR A 97 -17.23 8.85 -13.50
N GLU A 98 -16.28 7.94 -13.75
CA GLU A 98 -16.57 6.58 -14.23
C GLU A 98 -16.02 5.45 -13.33
N LEU A 99 -15.41 5.79 -12.19
CA LEU A 99 -14.84 4.82 -11.23
C LEU A 99 -15.53 4.84 -9.86
N PHE A 100 -16.69 5.51 -9.74
CA PHE A 100 -17.46 5.51 -8.50
C PHE A 100 -18.03 4.12 -8.17
N PRO A 101 -17.83 3.63 -6.93
CA PRO A 101 -18.43 2.39 -6.49
C PRO A 101 -19.93 2.56 -6.19
N ILE A 102 -20.71 1.53 -6.53
CA ILE A 102 -22.11 1.39 -6.12
C ILE A 102 -22.16 0.52 -4.86
N ALA A 103 -22.90 0.96 -3.84
CA ALA A 103 -23.08 0.23 -2.59
C ALA A 103 -24.43 -0.49 -2.46
N GLY A 104 -25.47 0.01 -3.12
CA GLY A 104 -26.82 -0.52 -2.96
C GLY A 104 -27.84 0.14 -3.89
N LEU A 105 -29.10 -0.28 -3.75
CA LEU A 105 -30.25 0.33 -4.42
C LEU A 105 -31.04 1.15 -3.40
N VAL A 106 -31.46 2.36 -3.79
CA VAL A 106 -32.27 3.26 -2.95
C VAL A 106 -33.57 2.61 -2.46
N GLU A 107 -34.17 1.73 -3.29
CA GLU A 107 -35.40 1.01 -2.96
C GLU A 107 -35.29 0.16 -1.67
N ALA A 108 -34.09 -0.35 -1.35
CA ALA A 108 -33.87 -1.09 -0.12
C ALA A 108 -33.85 -0.20 1.13
N GLU A 109 -33.55 1.09 0.99
CA GLU A 109 -33.68 2.08 2.07
C GLU A 109 -35.13 2.57 2.19
N LEU A 110 -35.81 2.79 1.06
CA LEU A 110 -37.22 3.21 1.03
C LEU A 110 -38.21 2.14 1.52
N ASN A 111 -37.87 0.85 1.42
CA ASN A 111 -38.70 -0.27 1.86
C ASN A 111 -38.38 -0.75 3.29
N LYS A 112 -37.44 -0.12 4.00
CA LYS A 112 -37.37 -0.30 5.45
C LYS A 112 -38.56 0.43 6.04
N ASP A 113 -39.60 -0.31 6.41
CA ASP A 113 -40.72 0.25 7.18
C ASP A 113 -40.14 1.03 8.37
N ASP A 114 -40.42 2.34 8.41
CA ASP A 114 -40.11 3.25 9.52
C ASP A 114 -40.79 2.76 10.80
N GLY A 115 -40.16 1.77 11.45
CA GLY A 115 -40.51 1.28 12.78
C GLY A 115 -39.84 2.08 13.90
N GLY A 116 -39.40 3.31 13.65
CA GLY A 116 -38.71 4.13 14.63
C GLY A 116 -38.44 5.56 14.14
N ASP A 117 -39.32 6.47 14.56
CA ASP A 117 -39.17 7.93 14.61
C ASP A 117 -38.59 8.63 13.36
N ASN A 118 -39.46 8.79 12.37
CA ASN A 118 -39.24 9.65 11.22
C ASN A 118 -39.24 11.12 11.66
N THR A 119 -38.07 11.64 12.07
CA THR A 119 -37.77 13.06 12.02
C THR A 119 -36.86 13.37 10.84
N THR A 120 -37.43 13.29 9.63
CA THR A 120 -36.96 14.10 8.50
C THR A 120 -37.08 15.58 8.86
N THR A 121 -36.03 16.19 9.41
CA THR A 121 -35.86 17.64 9.38
C THR A 121 -35.45 18.05 7.97
N ALA A 122 -36.47 18.24 7.13
CA ALA A 122 -36.36 19.10 5.96
C ALA A 122 -35.65 20.38 6.36
N GLY A 123 -34.57 20.71 5.67
CA GLY A 123 -33.71 21.86 5.94
C GLY A 123 -34.51 23.16 6.02
N ASN A 124 -34.87 23.54 7.24
CA ASN A 124 -35.28 24.90 7.55
C ASN A 124 -33.98 25.68 7.75
N LYS A 125 -33.59 26.51 6.77
CA LYS A 125 -32.67 27.62 7.01
C LYS A 125 -33.38 28.60 7.94
N GLY A 126 -33.38 28.26 9.23
CA GLY A 126 -33.96 29.03 10.32
C GLY A 126 -32.84 29.46 11.26
N ASP A 127 -32.70 30.77 11.36
CA ASP A 127 -31.83 31.52 12.24
C ASP A 127 -31.94 31.08 13.71
N GLY A 128 -30.79 30.92 14.39
CA GLY A 128 -30.69 31.00 15.85
C GLY A 128 -31.00 29.75 16.68
N ASN A 129 -29.99 28.91 16.93
CA ASN A 129 -29.75 28.35 18.26
C ASN A 129 -28.23 28.32 18.53
N LYS A 130 -27.74 29.26 19.33
CA LYS A 130 -26.33 29.42 19.71
C LYS A 130 -26.05 28.72 21.04
N ASP A 131 -26.32 27.41 21.12
CA ASP A 131 -25.93 26.56 22.25
C ASP A 131 -25.60 25.14 21.76
N GLY A 132 -24.98 25.04 20.58
CA GLY A 132 -24.29 23.82 20.17
C GLY A 132 -22.80 23.99 20.46
N ASP A 133 -22.18 23.00 21.10
CA ASP A 133 -20.73 22.97 21.24
C ASP A 133 -20.06 23.22 19.88
N PHE A 134 -19.01 24.04 19.88
CA PHE A 134 -18.31 24.41 18.66
C PHE A 134 -17.63 23.17 18.06
N GLU A 135 -18.16 22.69 16.94
CA GLU A 135 -17.54 21.63 16.15
C GLU A 135 -16.77 22.24 14.96
N PRO A 136 -15.49 21.89 14.76
CA PRO A 136 -14.66 22.47 13.71
C PRO A 136 -15.00 21.98 12.30
N LEU A 137 -15.74 20.87 12.18
CA LEU A 137 -16.17 20.27 10.91
C LEU A 137 -17.66 19.90 10.99
N THR A 138 -18.29 19.73 9.83
CA THR A 138 -19.63 19.14 9.76
C THR A 138 -19.61 17.70 10.29
N LYS A 139 -20.74 17.21 10.80
CA LYS A 139 -20.84 15.87 11.37
C LYS A 139 -20.43 14.80 10.35
N MET A 140 -19.92 13.68 10.84
CA MET A 140 -19.53 12.54 9.99
C MET A 140 -20.65 12.09 9.06
N THR A 141 -21.89 12.09 9.54
CA THR A 141 -23.11 11.74 8.79
C THR A 141 -23.44 12.68 7.64
N ASP A 142 -22.94 13.93 7.69
CA ASP A 142 -23.11 14.89 6.60
C ASP A 142 -21.98 14.78 5.56
N ARG A 143 -20.80 14.29 5.98
CA ARG A 143 -19.62 14.11 5.12
C ARG A 143 -19.61 12.76 4.41
N HIS A 144 -20.25 11.74 4.99
CA HIS A 144 -20.25 10.37 4.51
C HIS A 144 -21.64 9.75 4.62
N HIS A 145 -21.92 8.79 3.74
CA HIS A 145 -23.20 8.09 3.74
C HIS A 145 -23.45 7.38 5.08
N PRO A 146 -24.59 7.56 5.76
CA PRO A 146 -24.87 6.97 7.08
C PRO A 146 -24.70 5.46 7.10
N ALA A 147 -25.19 4.75 6.06
CA ALA A 147 -25.03 3.30 5.95
C ALA A 147 -23.55 2.83 5.96
N LEU A 148 -22.61 3.62 5.45
CA LEU A 148 -21.18 3.28 5.53
C LEU A 148 -20.69 3.40 6.97
N LEU A 149 -21.07 4.49 7.65
CA LEU A 149 -20.71 4.74 9.04
C LEU A 149 -21.29 3.66 9.96
N ASP A 150 -22.53 3.25 9.76
CA ASP A 150 -23.18 2.17 10.51
C ASP A 150 -22.41 0.85 10.37
N VAL A 151 -21.93 0.54 9.17
CA VAL A 151 -21.14 -0.68 8.92
C VAL A 151 -19.79 -0.61 9.63
N VAL A 152 -19.09 0.53 9.56
CA VAL A 152 -17.79 0.71 10.23
C VAL A 152 -17.96 0.70 11.76
N ALA A 153 -18.95 1.43 12.27
CA ALA A 153 -19.29 1.50 13.69
C ALA A 153 -19.70 0.13 14.23
N GLY A 154 -20.53 -0.61 13.49
CA GLY A 154 -20.97 -1.96 13.82
C GLY A 154 -19.82 -2.96 13.87
N GLU A 155 -18.86 -2.89 12.94
CA GLU A 155 -17.66 -3.76 12.96
C GLU A 155 -16.74 -3.45 14.15
N LEU A 156 -16.67 -2.19 14.58
CA LEU A 156 -15.84 -1.74 15.70
C LEU A 156 -16.53 -1.84 17.07
N GLY A 157 -17.85 -2.09 17.10
CA GLY A 157 -18.66 -2.09 18.32
C GLY A 157 -18.73 -0.73 19.01
N VAL A 158 -18.68 0.37 18.25
CA VAL A 158 -18.76 1.76 18.76
C VAL A 158 -19.99 2.47 18.23
N ALA A 159 -20.37 3.59 18.85
CA ALA A 159 -21.40 4.47 18.30
C ALA A 159 -20.87 5.21 17.06
N VAL A 160 -21.73 5.55 16.11
CA VAL A 160 -21.35 6.36 14.93
C VAL A 160 -20.77 7.71 15.35
N ASP A 161 -21.36 8.35 16.37
CA ASP A 161 -20.88 9.62 16.93
C ASP A 161 -19.51 9.52 17.60
N ALA A 162 -19.05 8.30 17.94
CA ALA A 162 -17.72 8.10 18.48
C ALA A 162 -16.63 8.13 17.41
N ILE A 163 -16.98 8.03 16.11
CA ILE A 163 -16.01 8.08 15.01
C ILE A 163 -15.56 9.53 14.80
N ALA A 164 -14.29 9.81 15.08
CA ALA A 164 -13.70 11.12 14.84
C ALA A 164 -13.26 11.29 13.38
N ASP A 165 -12.59 10.29 12.81
CA ASP A 165 -12.20 10.26 11.39
C ASP A 165 -11.71 8.87 10.97
N PHE A 166 -11.48 8.63 9.67
CA PHE A 166 -10.91 7.35 9.20
C PHE A 166 -10.08 7.46 7.92
N GLU A 167 -9.14 6.55 7.72
CA GLU A 167 -8.51 6.33 6.41
C GLU A 167 -8.81 4.90 5.97
N LEU A 168 -9.55 4.77 4.87
CA LEU A 168 -10.07 3.50 4.38
C LEU A 168 -9.64 3.27 2.93
N VAL A 169 -9.25 2.04 2.62
CA VAL A 169 -8.89 1.59 1.28
C VAL A 169 -9.90 0.58 0.76
N LEU A 170 -10.15 0.66 -0.55
CA LEU A 170 -10.94 -0.34 -1.27
C LEU A 170 -10.08 -1.54 -1.64
N TYR A 171 -10.50 -2.76 -1.30
CA TYR A 171 -9.72 -3.97 -1.60
C TYR A 171 -10.54 -5.14 -2.15
N ASP A 172 -9.91 -6.01 -2.94
CA ASP A 172 -10.54 -7.22 -3.50
C ASP A 172 -10.88 -8.24 -2.40
N THR A 173 -12.14 -8.66 -2.36
CA THR A 173 -12.67 -9.73 -1.48
C THR A 173 -12.04 -11.09 -1.75
N GLN A 174 -11.60 -11.34 -2.99
CA GLN A 174 -11.20 -12.67 -3.40
C GLN A 174 -9.89 -13.03 -2.71
N ARG A 175 -9.95 -14.00 -1.78
CA ARG A 175 -8.78 -14.49 -1.03
C ARG A 175 -7.67 -14.92 -1.97
N ALA A 176 -6.42 -14.69 -1.56
CA ALA A 176 -5.24 -15.22 -2.25
C ALA A 176 -5.30 -16.75 -2.32
N VAL A 177 -4.89 -17.33 -3.44
CA VAL A 177 -4.90 -18.80 -3.65
C VAL A 177 -3.64 -19.24 -4.36
N VAL A 178 -3.23 -20.48 -4.09
CA VAL A 178 -2.30 -21.22 -4.94
C VAL A 178 -3.08 -21.78 -6.12
N GLY A 179 -2.49 -21.76 -7.31
CA GLY A 179 -3.11 -22.27 -8.52
C GLY A 179 -2.09 -22.60 -9.61
N GLY A 180 -2.59 -22.77 -10.83
CA GLY A 180 -1.86 -23.43 -11.91
C GLY A 180 -2.17 -24.93 -11.92
N LEU A 181 -1.89 -25.61 -13.04
CA LEU A 181 -2.20 -27.04 -13.18
C LEU A 181 -1.41 -27.93 -12.19
N ALA A 182 -0.29 -27.41 -11.68
CA ALA A 182 0.60 -28.07 -10.75
C ALA A 182 0.81 -27.29 -9.44
N ASP A 183 -0.13 -26.41 -9.06
CA ASP A 183 -0.06 -25.60 -7.83
C ASP A 183 1.23 -24.78 -7.70
N GLU A 184 1.73 -24.26 -8.83
CA GLU A 184 3.04 -23.62 -8.95
C GLU A 184 2.97 -22.08 -8.97
N LEU A 185 1.76 -21.50 -8.94
CA LEU A 185 1.50 -20.07 -9.01
C LEU A 185 0.76 -19.58 -7.77
N ILE A 186 0.98 -18.31 -7.43
CA ILE A 186 0.21 -17.57 -6.43
C ILE A 186 -0.62 -16.53 -7.16
N PHE A 187 -1.94 -16.56 -6.98
CA PHE A 187 -2.86 -15.52 -7.44
C PHE A 187 -3.31 -14.70 -6.24
N ALA A 188 -2.81 -13.47 -6.11
CA ALA A 188 -3.07 -12.64 -4.94
C ALA A 188 -3.11 -11.15 -5.29
N PRO A 189 -3.93 -10.35 -4.59
CA PRO A 189 -3.81 -8.90 -4.64
C PRO A 189 -2.59 -8.42 -3.86
N ARG A 190 -2.00 -7.29 -4.27
CA ARG A 190 -0.94 -6.57 -3.54
C ARG A 190 0.34 -7.39 -3.31
N LEU A 191 0.69 -8.28 -4.25
CA LEU A 191 2.02 -8.90 -4.24
C LEU A 191 3.08 -7.81 -4.34
N ASP A 192 2.83 -6.79 -5.15
CA ASP A 192 3.53 -5.52 -5.11
C ASP A 192 3.04 -4.66 -3.92
N ASN A 193 3.81 -4.43 -2.86
CA ASN A 193 5.08 -5.08 -2.50
C ASN A 193 4.98 -5.88 -1.18
N LEU A 194 3.78 -6.34 -0.81
CA LEU A 194 3.63 -7.19 0.38
C LEU A 194 4.35 -8.53 0.24
N GLY A 195 4.60 -8.99 -0.99
CA GLY A 195 5.36 -10.22 -1.26
C GLY A 195 6.79 -10.15 -0.76
N MET A 196 7.56 -9.12 -1.15
CA MET A 196 8.94 -8.97 -0.66
C MET A 196 9.00 -8.50 0.78
N THR A 197 8.01 -7.71 1.22
CA THR A 197 7.87 -7.33 2.64
C THR A 197 7.74 -8.57 3.52
N TYR A 198 6.87 -9.51 3.17
CA TYR A 198 6.74 -10.80 3.85
C TYR A 198 8.07 -11.56 3.85
N CYS A 199 8.74 -11.67 2.70
CA CYS A 199 10.00 -12.39 2.60
C CYS A 199 11.10 -11.78 3.49
N ALA A 200 11.20 -10.46 3.56
CA ALA A 200 12.18 -9.75 4.37
C ALA A 200 11.92 -9.93 5.88
N ILE A 201 10.66 -9.81 6.32
CA ILE A 201 10.28 -9.96 7.72
C ILE A 201 10.45 -11.42 8.19
N GLU A 202 9.97 -12.39 7.40
CA GLU A 202 10.14 -13.82 7.71
C GLU A 202 11.63 -14.22 7.71
N GLY A 203 12.41 -13.69 6.77
CA GLY A 203 13.85 -13.91 6.73
C GLY A 203 14.57 -13.33 7.95
N LEU A 204 14.21 -12.11 8.37
CA LEU A 204 14.73 -11.48 9.58
C LEU A 204 14.39 -12.30 10.82
N ALA A 205 13.11 -12.65 11.00
CA ALA A 205 12.63 -13.45 12.13
C ALA A 205 13.33 -14.83 12.17
N SER A 206 13.45 -15.50 11.03
CA SER A 206 14.15 -16.78 10.91
C SER A 206 15.65 -16.68 11.21
N SER A 207 16.27 -15.53 10.94
CA SER A 207 17.68 -15.31 11.26
C SER A 207 17.91 -15.11 12.76
N ALA A 208 16.95 -14.51 13.48
CA ALA A 208 17.10 -14.13 14.89
C ALA A 208 17.41 -15.32 15.82
N GLY A 209 16.95 -16.53 15.46
CA GLY A 209 17.26 -17.76 16.20
C GLY A 209 18.68 -18.30 16.00
N GLN A 210 19.53 -17.66 15.20
CA GLN A 210 20.87 -18.15 14.85
C GLN A 210 21.96 -17.10 15.10
N GLY A 211 22.77 -17.37 16.12
CA GLY A 211 24.06 -16.70 16.34
C GLY A 211 23.98 -15.17 16.49
N LEU A 212 22.87 -14.65 17.03
CA LEU A 212 22.68 -13.22 17.21
C LEU A 212 23.64 -12.64 18.28
N ASP A 213 23.97 -13.44 19.31
CA ASP A 213 24.92 -13.05 20.37
C ASP A 213 26.36 -12.88 19.86
N ASP A 214 26.70 -13.57 18.76
CA ASP A 214 28.02 -13.53 18.12
C ASP A 214 28.02 -12.68 16.83
N ASP A 215 26.96 -11.89 16.60
CA ASP A 215 26.83 -11.04 15.41
C ASP A 215 27.29 -9.61 15.72
N ASP A 216 28.30 -9.15 14.98
CA ASP A 216 28.85 -7.81 15.10
C ASP A 216 28.00 -6.74 14.38
N ALA A 217 26.92 -7.15 13.69
CA ALA A 217 26.05 -6.26 12.90
C ALA A 217 24.62 -6.18 13.44
N ILE A 218 23.96 -5.04 13.20
CA ILE A 218 22.53 -4.87 13.46
C ILE A 218 21.74 -5.38 12.26
N ARG A 219 20.93 -6.40 12.47
CA ARG A 219 19.97 -6.89 11.48
C ARG A 219 18.71 -6.04 11.54
N MET A 220 18.33 -5.43 10.42
CA MET A 220 17.20 -4.51 10.34
C MET A 220 16.37 -4.73 9.08
N ALA A 221 15.05 -4.71 9.23
CA ALA A 221 14.12 -4.55 8.13
C ALA A 221 13.35 -3.24 8.33
N ALA A 222 13.19 -2.46 7.27
CA ALA A 222 12.42 -1.23 7.25
C ALA A 222 11.35 -1.33 6.15
N CYS A 223 10.09 -1.15 6.53
CA CYS A 223 8.95 -1.17 5.63
C CYS A 223 8.39 0.26 5.53
N PHE A 224 8.36 0.80 4.33
CA PHE A 224 7.92 2.18 4.07
C PHE A 224 6.56 2.19 3.40
N ASP A 225 5.77 3.22 3.72
CA ASP A 225 4.51 3.50 3.04
C ASP A 225 4.74 4.42 1.84
N HIS A 226 3.71 4.65 1.03
CA HIS A 226 3.68 5.68 0.00
C HIS A 226 4.72 5.55 -1.13
N GLU A 227 5.30 4.36 -1.34
CA GLU A 227 6.23 4.12 -2.46
C GLU A 227 5.56 4.45 -3.81
N GLU A 228 4.35 3.94 -3.99
CA GLU A 228 3.53 4.05 -5.22
C GLU A 228 3.17 5.50 -5.58
N ILE A 229 3.29 6.43 -4.62
CA ILE A 229 3.03 7.86 -4.82
C ILE A 229 4.30 8.71 -4.73
N GLY A 230 5.49 8.09 -4.71
CA GLY A 230 6.78 8.78 -4.80
C GLY A 230 7.60 8.85 -3.50
N SER A 231 7.14 8.23 -2.41
CA SER A 231 7.83 8.16 -1.11
C SER A 231 8.03 9.49 -0.36
N GLU A 232 7.52 10.61 -0.88
CA GLU A 232 7.67 11.96 -0.28
C GLU A 232 6.63 12.21 0.83
N SER A 233 6.77 11.48 1.93
CA SER A 233 5.92 11.64 3.11
C SER A 233 6.69 11.36 4.40
N ALA A 234 6.09 11.61 5.57
CA ALA A 234 6.73 11.37 6.86
C ALA A 234 7.02 9.87 7.13
N GLN A 235 6.23 8.97 6.54
CA GLN A 235 6.35 7.51 6.64
C GLN A 235 6.96 6.84 5.40
N GLY A 236 7.24 7.63 4.36
CA GLY A 236 7.84 7.14 3.11
C GLY A 236 9.36 7.02 3.19
N ALA A 237 9.96 6.41 2.17
CA ALA A 237 11.40 6.17 2.11
C ALA A 237 12.25 7.45 2.03
N HIS A 238 11.68 8.58 1.59
CA HIS A 238 12.36 9.89 1.58
C HIS A 238 12.29 10.62 2.94
N SER A 239 11.60 10.04 3.93
CA SER A 239 11.53 10.60 5.28
C SER A 239 12.87 10.57 6.02
N ASN A 240 12.92 11.25 7.16
CA ASN A 240 14.04 11.16 8.10
C ASN A 240 13.98 9.91 9.00
N LEU A 241 12.99 9.02 8.83
CA LEU A 241 12.74 7.89 9.74
C LEU A 241 13.96 6.98 9.89
N LEU A 242 14.45 6.39 8.79
CA LEU A 242 15.58 5.46 8.82
C LEU A 242 16.87 6.13 9.30
N PRO A 243 17.29 7.31 8.77
CA PRO A 243 18.45 8.02 9.30
C PRO A 243 18.34 8.37 10.79
N ALA A 244 17.16 8.78 11.27
CA ALA A 244 16.94 9.10 12.69
C ALA A 244 17.03 7.85 13.57
N VAL A 245 16.46 6.72 13.15
CA VAL A 245 16.58 5.45 13.86
C VAL A 245 18.03 4.99 13.93
N LEU A 246 18.78 5.04 12.82
CA LEU A 246 20.20 4.66 12.81
C LEU A 246 21.04 5.54 13.74
N ARG A 247 20.83 6.87 13.75
CA ARG A 247 21.52 7.76 14.69
C ARG A 247 21.20 7.43 16.14
N ARG A 248 19.93 7.16 16.46
CA ARG A 248 19.50 6.78 17.81
C ARG A 248 20.12 5.46 18.25
N LEU A 249 20.23 4.48 17.36
CA LEU A 249 20.90 3.21 17.64
C LEU A 249 22.39 3.39 17.89
N CYS A 250 23.07 4.21 17.09
CA CYS A 250 24.50 4.52 17.26
C CYS A 250 24.79 5.27 18.57
N ALA A 251 23.80 5.97 19.13
CA ALA A 251 23.92 6.69 20.40
C ALA A 251 23.71 5.79 21.63
N LEU A 252 23.28 4.54 21.45
CA LEU A 252 23.08 3.63 22.58
C LEU A 252 24.43 3.16 23.13
N PRO A 253 24.62 3.15 24.46
CA PRO A 253 25.80 2.56 25.06
C PRO A 253 25.79 1.06 24.79
N ILE A 254 26.76 0.57 24.01
CA ILE A 254 26.96 -0.86 23.83
C ILE A 254 27.50 -1.39 25.16
N GLY A 255 26.75 -2.30 25.80
CA GLY A 255 27.09 -2.86 27.09
C GLY A 255 28.41 -3.62 27.02
N ASN A 256 29.52 -2.93 27.29
CA ASN A 256 30.78 -3.59 27.55
C ASN A 256 30.62 -4.40 28.83
N LYS A 257 30.70 -5.72 28.72
CA LYS A 257 31.09 -6.56 29.85
C LYS A 257 32.55 -6.20 30.22
N GLY A 258 32.73 -5.09 30.94
CA GLY A 258 33.96 -4.82 31.70
C GLY A 258 34.90 -3.69 31.23
N GLY A 259 34.41 -2.58 30.66
CA GLY A 259 35.27 -1.44 30.33
C GLY A 259 34.56 -0.09 30.41
N ASN A 260 34.99 0.75 31.36
CA ASN A 260 34.61 2.15 31.52
C ASN A 260 35.16 3.02 30.37
N ASP A 261 34.70 2.81 29.15
CA ASP A 261 34.98 3.73 28.04
C ASP A 261 33.64 4.33 27.57
N GLU A 262 33.20 5.37 28.28
CA GLU A 262 31.94 6.11 28.07
C GLU A 262 31.93 7.00 26.81
N SER A 263 32.86 6.78 25.87
CA SER A 263 32.99 7.57 24.66
C SER A 263 32.31 6.87 23.49
N VAL A 264 31.00 7.07 23.32
CA VAL A 264 30.35 6.84 22.01
C VAL A 264 31.08 7.72 20.99
N ALA A 265 31.78 7.10 20.04
CA ALA A 265 32.55 7.83 19.06
C ALA A 265 31.64 8.85 18.34
N ALA A 266 32.04 10.13 18.30
CA ALA A 266 31.27 11.18 17.64
C ALA A 266 30.99 10.88 16.15
N THR A 267 31.80 9.99 15.56
CA THR A 267 31.71 9.52 14.16
C THR A 267 31.10 8.12 14.02
N ALA A 268 30.47 7.57 15.07
CA ALA A 268 29.93 6.20 15.06
C ALA A 268 28.87 6.01 13.96
N HIS A 269 28.06 7.03 13.70
CA HIS A 269 27.04 6.97 12.66
C HIS A 269 27.66 6.83 11.27
N GLU A 270 28.64 7.67 10.93
CA GLU A 270 29.33 7.67 9.64
C GLU A 270 30.11 6.37 9.42
N GLN A 271 30.78 5.88 10.46
CA GLN A 271 31.50 4.59 10.42
C GLN A 271 30.53 3.41 10.23
N THR A 272 29.36 3.46 10.89
CA THR A 272 28.32 2.44 10.71
C THR A 272 27.78 2.44 9.29
N LEU A 273 27.51 3.61 8.70
CA LEU A 273 27.03 3.73 7.33
C LEU A 273 28.02 3.14 6.32
N ALA A 274 29.33 3.39 6.50
CA ALA A 274 30.36 2.87 5.61
C ALA A 274 30.44 1.33 5.60
N ARG A 275 30.07 0.67 6.71
CA ARG A 275 30.06 -0.79 6.86
C ARG A 275 28.69 -1.43 6.67
N SER A 276 27.67 -0.64 6.33
CA SER A 276 26.30 -1.11 6.18
C SER A 276 25.97 -1.44 4.73
N PHE A 277 25.05 -2.38 4.55
CA PHE A 277 24.51 -2.72 3.23
C PHE A 277 22.98 -2.79 3.30
N LEU A 278 22.32 -2.20 2.29
CA LEU A 278 20.87 -2.16 2.19
C LEU A 278 20.42 -2.97 0.96
N ILE A 279 19.58 -3.98 1.18
CA ILE A 279 18.81 -4.61 0.10
C ILE A 279 17.48 -3.85 -0.03
N SER A 280 17.32 -3.11 -1.14
CA SER A 280 16.00 -2.62 -1.54
C SER A 280 15.21 -3.77 -2.15
N ALA A 281 14.19 -4.23 -1.42
CA ALA A 281 13.44 -5.44 -1.73
C ALA A 281 12.09 -5.06 -2.33
N ASP A 282 11.93 -5.29 -3.63
CA ASP A 282 10.73 -4.93 -4.36
C ASP A 282 10.52 -5.88 -5.55
N MET A 283 9.26 -6.10 -5.95
CA MET A 283 8.88 -7.07 -6.96
C MET A 283 9.58 -6.80 -8.31
N ALA A 284 9.69 -7.84 -9.13
CA ALA A 284 10.30 -7.79 -10.45
C ALA A 284 9.37 -8.37 -11.50
N HIS A 285 9.56 -7.95 -12.76
CA HIS A 285 8.73 -8.41 -13.87
C HIS A 285 9.26 -9.74 -14.42
N ALA A 286 8.54 -10.83 -14.13
CA ALA A 286 8.71 -12.07 -14.88
C ALA A 286 8.31 -11.87 -16.35
N VAL A 287 8.92 -12.64 -17.26
CA VAL A 287 8.61 -12.57 -18.69
C VAL A 287 7.15 -12.92 -18.93
N HIS A 288 6.39 -11.96 -19.46
CA HIS A 288 5.04 -12.22 -19.88
C HIS A 288 5.05 -12.97 -21.23
N PRO A 289 4.52 -14.21 -21.32
CA PRO A 289 4.64 -15.03 -22.53
C PRO A 289 3.98 -14.38 -23.75
N ASN A 290 2.85 -13.70 -23.57
CA ASN A 290 2.16 -12.98 -24.66
C ASN A 290 2.83 -11.67 -25.10
N TYR A 291 3.83 -11.17 -24.34
CA TYR A 291 4.50 -9.90 -24.60
C TYR A 291 6.02 -10.01 -24.47
N ALA A 292 6.59 -11.16 -24.81
CA ALA A 292 8.03 -11.44 -24.66
C ALA A 292 8.91 -10.39 -25.35
N ALA A 293 8.43 -9.78 -26.44
CA ALA A 293 9.14 -8.71 -27.16
C ALA A 293 9.40 -7.45 -26.31
N LYS A 294 8.69 -7.26 -25.19
CA LYS A 294 8.89 -6.12 -24.26
C LYS A 294 10.10 -6.29 -23.35
N TYR A 295 10.66 -7.50 -23.25
CA TYR A 295 11.79 -7.81 -22.39
C TYR A 295 13.11 -7.68 -23.15
N GLU A 296 14.19 -7.38 -22.43
CA GLU A 296 15.53 -7.50 -22.98
C GLU A 296 15.83 -8.99 -23.23
N SER A 297 16.51 -9.30 -24.32
CA SER A 297 16.72 -10.66 -24.83
C SER A 297 17.51 -11.58 -23.88
N SER A 298 18.45 -11.02 -23.12
CA SER A 298 19.36 -11.77 -22.23
C SER A 298 18.97 -11.69 -20.75
N HIS A 299 18.04 -10.80 -20.38
CA HIS A 299 17.63 -10.58 -19.00
C HIS A 299 16.12 -10.84 -18.84
N GLN A 300 15.79 -12.12 -18.81
CA GLN A 300 14.43 -12.66 -18.91
C GLN A 300 14.07 -13.47 -17.66
N PRO A 301 13.66 -12.82 -16.55
CA PRO A 301 13.29 -13.54 -15.34
C PRO A 301 12.10 -14.47 -15.57
N ALA A 302 12.22 -15.71 -15.12
CA ALA A 302 11.16 -16.71 -15.13
C ALA A 302 10.62 -16.93 -13.71
N LEU A 303 9.33 -17.24 -13.62
CA LEU A 303 8.70 -17.65 -12.36
C LEU A 303 9.32 -18.96 -11.85
N ASN A 304 9.39 -19.12 -10.54
CA ASN A 304 9.93 -20.28 -9.82
C ASN A 304 11.42 -20.57 -10.11
N ARG A 305 12.15 -19.59 -10.68
CA ARG A 305 13.58 -19.71 -11.03
C ARG A 305 14.50 -18.87 -10.16
N GLY A 306 13.99 -18.29 -9.08
CA GLY A 306 14.81 -17.64 -8.06
C GLY A 306 14.71 -16.12 -8.05
N THR A 307 15.34 -15.53 -7.05
CA THR A 307 15.24 -14.09 -6.77
C THR A 307 15.91 -13.27 -7.86
N VAL A 308 15.28 -12.16 -8.23
CA VAL A 308 15.72 -11.30 -9.32
C VAL A 308 16.56 -10.14 -8.78
N ILE A 309 17.75 -9.97 -9.32
CA ILE A 309 18.57 -8.77 -9.13
C ILE A 309 18.27 -7.80 -10.26
N LYS A 310 17.72 -6.63 -9.90
CA LYS A 310 17.35 -5.56 -10.83
C LYS A 310 18.54 -4.65 -11.07
N VAL A 311 18.97 -4.47 -12.33
CA VAL A 311 20.12 -3.62 -12.71
C VAL A 311 19.67 -2.57 -13.71
N ASN A 312 20.06 -1.31 -13.50
CA ASN A 312 19.75 -0.24 -14.44
C ASN A 312 20.91 0.77 -14.48
N ALA A 313 21.40 1.07 -15.69
CA ALA A 313 22.53 1.97 -15.89
C ALA A 313 22.24 3.42 -15.41
N ASN A 314 20.98 3.87 -15.50
CA ASN A 314 20.56 5.20 -15.06
C ASN A 314 20.28 5.27 -13.54
N GLN A 315 20.74 4.28 -12.76
CA GLN A 315 20.56 4.22 -11.30
C GLN A 315 19.09 4.31 -10.86
N ARG A 316 18.18 3.77 -11.70
CA ARG A 316 16.79 3.53 -11.31
C ARG A 316 16.70 2.44 -10.24
N TYR A 317 17.68 1.54 -10.23
CA TYR A 317 18.01 0.64 -9.14
C TYR A 317 19.44 0.95 -8.68
N ALA A 318 19.69 0.96 -7.38
CA ALA A 318 20.99 1.30 -6.79
C ALA A 318 22.05 0.18 -6.91
N THR A 319 21.74 -0.88 -7.67
CA THR A 319 22.56 -2.08 -7.79
C THR A 319 23.89 -1.81 -8.47
N ASN A 320 24.98 -2.25 -7.85
CA ASN A 320 26.34 -2.15 -8.36
C ASN A 320 27.08 -3.50 -8.25
N ALA A 321 28.27 -3.61 -8.86
CA ALA A 321 29.01 -4.87 -8.91
C ALA A 321 29.37 -5.44 -7.52
N PRO A 322 29.89 -4.65 -6.55
CA PRO A 322 30.16 -5.16 -5.20
C PRO A 322 28.91 -5.72 -4.51
N GLY A 323 27.77 -5.02 -4.60
CA GLY A 323 26.50 -5.49 -4.05
C GLY A 323 26.00 -6.77 -4.70
N VAL A 324 26.18 -6.93 -6.02
CA VAL A 324 25.85 -8.17 -6.73
C VAL A 324 26.69 -9.34 -6.22
N VAL A 325 28.00 -9.14 -6.00
CA VAL A 325 28.89 -10.20 -5.46
C VAL A 325 28.45 -10.60 -4.05
N LEU A 326 28.14 -9.64 -3.18
CA LEU A 326 27.65 -9.91 -1.83
C LEU A 326 26.35 -10.74 -1.86
N VAL A 327 25.34 -10.30 -2.61
CA VAL A 327 24.05 -11.01 -2.71
C VAL A 327 24.24 -12.39 -3.33
N ARG A 328 25.13 -12.52 -4.32
CA ARG A 328 25.47 -13.81 -4.93
C ARG A 328 26.11 -14.78 -3.94
N GLU A 329 27.02 -14.32 -3.08
CA GLU A 329 27.61 -15.18 -2.04
C GLU A 329 26.57 -15.58 -0.99
N CYS A 330 25.68 -14.68 -0.58
CA CYS A 330 24.55 -15.01 0.28
C CYS A 330 23.66 -16.10 -0.35
N ALA A 331 23.31 -15.93 -1.63
CA ALA A 331 22.50 -16.90 -2.37
C ALA A 331 23.20 -18.24 -2.55
N ARG A 332 24.53 -18.26 -2.77
CA ARG A 332 25.34 -19.47 -2.84
C ARG A 332 25.31 -20.25 -1.54
N LEU A 333 25.40 -19.57 -0.39
CA LEU A 333 25.27 -20.20 0.93
C LEU A 333 23.85 -20.70 1.21
N ALA A 334 22.84 -20.00 0.69
CA ALA A 334 21.44 -20.38 0.83
C ALA A 334 20.99 -21.50 -0.13
N GLY A 335 21.78 -21.81 -1.17
CA GLY A 335 21.34 -22.67 -2.27
C GLY A 335 20.20 -22.06 -3.09
N VAL A 336 20.06 -20.73 -3.09
CA VAL A 336 18.99 -20.01 -3.78
C VAL A 336 19.46 -19.59 -5.18
N PRO A 337 18.70 -19.92 -6.25
CA PRO A 337 19.03 -19.43 -7.58
C PRO A 337 18.76 -17.92 -7.69
N LEU A 338 19.55 -17.25 -8.52
CA LEU A 338 19.41 -15.83 -8.82
C LEU A 338 19.20 -15.62 -10.32
N GLN A 339 18.45 -14.58 -10.65
CA GLN A 339 18.19 -14.12 -12.01
C GLN A 339 18.55 -12.65 -12.13
N LEU A 340 18.80 -12.17 -13.35
CA LEU A 340 19.07 -10.77 -13.62
C LEU A 340 17.93 -10.17 -14.44
N PHE A 341 17.56 -8.93 -14.08
CA PHE A 341 16.61 -8.13 -14.84
C PHE A 341 17.24 -6.80 -15.24
N VAL A 342 17.18 -6.53 -16.53
CA VAL A 342 17.59 -5.27 -17.16
C VAL A 342 16.49 -4.91 -18.15
N VAL A 343 16.03 -3.67 -18.12
CA VAL A 343 15.08 -3.18 -19.11
C VAL A 343 15.76 -2.96 -20.46
N ARG A 344 14.98 -3.04 -21.54
CA ARG A 344 15.48 -2.65 -22.86
C ARG A 344 15.87 -1.17 -22.85
N ASN A 345 16.90 -0.81 -23.60
CA ASN A 345 17.39 0.57 -23.68
C ASN A 345 16.36 1.55 -24.27
N ASP A 346 15.40 1.05 -25.06
CA ASP A 346 14.31 1.81 -25.67
C ASP A 346 13.03 1.86 -24.81
N SER A 347 13.04 1.28 -23.61
CA SER A 347 11.91 1.29 -22.67
C SER A 347 12.29 1.96 -21.36
N PRO A 348 11.57 3.01 -20.92
CA PRO A 348 11.74 3.50 -19.56
C PRO A 348 11.30 2.42 -18.57
N CYS A 349 11.93 2.39 -17.41
CA CYS A 349 11.48 1.59 -16.27
C CYS A 349 10.95 2.50 -15.18
N GLY A 350 10.08 1.93 -14.35
CA GLY A 350 9.70 2.57 -13.10
C GLY A 350 10.94 2.92 -12.27
N THR A 351 10.91 4.08 -11.66
CA THR A 351 11.77 4.35 -10.50
C THR A 351 11.15 3.70 -9.28
N ALA A 352 11.98 3.32 -8.30
CA ALA A 352 11.55 3.18 -6.90
C ALA A 352 11.14 4.54 -6.26
N ARG A 353 10.57 5.44 -7.07
CA ARG A 353 10.19 6.83 -6.77
C ARG A 353 8.77 7.09 -7.30
N GLY A 354 7.88 6.10 -7.23
CA GLY A 354 6.52 6.23 -7.72
C GLY A 354 6.45 6.10 -9.24
N SER A 355 6.14 4.90 -9.70
CA SER A 355 5.62 4.68 -11.05
C SER A 355 4.09 4.74 -10.96
N PRO A 356 3.35 5.20 -11.98
CA PRO A 356 1.89 5.07 -11.94
C PRO A 356 1.53 3.60 -11.71
N PRO A 357 0.51 3.29 -10.87
CA PRO A 357 0.17 1.92 -10.49
C PRO A 357 -0.33 1.17 -11.71
N CYS A 358 0.59 0.52 -12.41
CA CYS A 358 0.32 -0.51 -13.41
C CYS A 358 0.30 -1.88 -12.73
N SER A 359 -0.17 -1.95 -11.47
CA SER A 359 -0.42 -3.21 -10.79
C SER A 359 -1.88 -3.59 -10.99
N ALA A 360 -2.09 -4.78 -11.56
CA ALA A 360 -3.43 -5.35 -11.60
C ALA A 360 -3.91 -5.54 -10.15
N ILE A 361 -5.19 -5.33 -9.88
CA ILE A 361 -5.78 -5.62 -8.56
C ILE A 361 -5.47 -7.05 -8.07
N ARG A 362 -5.21 -7.97 -9.00
CA ARG A 362 -4.75 -9.32 -8.72
C ARG A 362 -3.56 -9.67 -9.59
N GLU A 363 -2.46 -9.97 -8.95
CA GLU A 363 -1.17 -10.27 -9.56
C GLU A 363 -0.91 -11.77 -9.52
N THR A 364 0.11 -12.19 -10.27
CA THR A 364 0.55 -13.59 -10.34
C THR A 364 2.03 -13.69 -10.01
N GLY A 365 2.37 -14.49 -9.00
CA GLY A 365 3.74 -14.79 -8.60
C GLY A 365 4.05 -16.29 -8.67
N GLY A 366 5.32 -16.66 -8.58
CA GLY A 366 5.75 -18.05 -8.47
C GLY A 366 5.66 -18.53 -7.02
N ALA A 367 5.08 -19.71 -6.78
CA ALA A 367 4.96 -20.26 -5.44
C ALA A 367 6.33 -20.58 -4.81
N ALA A 368 7.28 -21.08 -5.60
CA ALA A 368 8.63 -21.41 -5.12
C ALA A 368 9.48 -20.15 -4.85
N ASP A 369 9.18 -19.03 -5.51
CA ASP A 369 9.96 -17.80 -5.35
C ASP A 369 9.82 -17.18 -3.96
N VAL A 370 8.71 -17.43 -3.25
CA VAL A 370 8.55 -17.01 -1.85
C VAL A 370 9.57 -17.72 -0.95
N ALA A 371 9.74 -19.04 -1.13
CA ALA A 371 10.73 -19.80 -0.37
C ALA A 371 12.16 -19.36 -0.71
N HIS A 372 12.44 -19.10 -1.99
CA HIS A 372 13.72 -18.52 -2.41
C HIS A 372 13.99 -17.15 -1.76
N GLY A 373 13.00 -16.26 -1.74
CA GLY A 373 13.11 -14.94 -1.13
C GLY A 373 13.39 -14.99 0.38
N VAL A 374 12.59 -15.77 1.13
CA VAL A 374 12.79 -15.96 2.57
C VAL A 374 14.17 -16.56 2.86
N GLY A 375 14.57 -17.58 2.10
CA GLY A 375 15.88 -18.22 2.22
C GLY A 375 17.03 -17.24 2.00
N LEU A 376 16.94 -16.41 0.96
CA LEU A 376 17.95 -15.39 0.68
C LEU A 376 18.06 -14.36 1.81
N PHE A 377 16.93 -13.82 2.30
CA PHE A 377 16.97 -12.84 3.41
C PHE A 377 17.51 -13.43 4.70
N ARG A 378 17.10 -14.65 5.06
CA ARG A 378 17.64 -15.36 6.22
C ARG A 378 19.15 -15.46 6.17
N HIS A 379 19.70 -15.85 5.02
CA HIS A 379 21.15 -15.98 4.84
C HIS A 379 21.86 -14.65 4.73
N PHE A 380 21.25 -13.63 4.13
CA PHE A 380 21.76 -12.27 4.14
C PHE A 380 21.92 -11.77 5.59
N PHE A 381 20.85 -11.77 6.37
CA PHE A 381 20.89 -11.32 7.76
C PHE A 381 21.87 -12.14 8.62
N GLY A 382 21.91 -13.47 8.46
CA GLY A 382 22.76 -14.33 9.27
C GLY A 382 24.23 -14.39 8.87
N ASN A 383 24.62 -13.97 7.67
CA ASN A 383 25.99 -14.12 7.17
C ASN A 383 26.65 -12.81 6.73
N TYR A 384 25.91 -11.70 6.64
CA TYR A 384 26.43 -10.42 6.17
C TYR A 384 27.74 -10.01 6.88
N GLY A 385 27.76 -9.99 8.21
CA GLY A 385 28.94 -9.58 8.99
C GLY A 385 30.19 -10.44 8.74
N ARG A 386 30.02 -11.69 8.28
CA ARG A 386 31.13 -12.60 7.93
C ARG A 386 31.57 -12.47 6.47
N LEU A 387 30.70 -11.95 5.61
CA LEU A 387 30.93 -11.83 4.17
C LEU A 387 31.49 -10.46 3.81
N GLU A 388 30.98 -9.39 4.40
CA GLU A 388 31.38 -8.01 4.11
C GLU A 388 32.91 -7.81 4.21
N PRO A 389 33.62 -8.25 5.28
CA PRO A 389 35.06 -8.03 5.39
C PRO A 389 35.91 -8.77 4.33
N LYS A 390 35.30 -9.72 3.60
CA LYS A 390 35.97 -10.50 2.55
C LYS A 390 35.84 -9.86 1.17
N ILE A 391 34.93 -8.91 1.01
CA ILE A 391 34.71 -8.20 -0.25
C ILE A 391 35.48 -6.88 -0.18
N LEU A 392 36.74 -6.93 -0.62
CA LEU A 392 37.63 -5.78 -0.58
C LEU A 392 37.36 -4.90 -1.81
N VAL A 393 36.67 -3.80 -1.56
CA VAL A 393 36.38 -2.75 -2.54
C VAL A 393 36.81 -1.43 -1.91
N ASP A 394 37.93 -0.91 -2.44
CA ASP A 394 38.64 0.30 -2.00
C ASP A 394 39.43 0.22 -0.68
#